data_AF-W1Y8I3-F1
#
_entry.id   AF-W1Y8I3-F1
#
_cell.length_a   1.000
_cell.length_b   1.000
_cell.length_c   1.000
_cell.angle_alpha   90.00
_cell.angle_beta   90.00
_cell.angle_gamma   90.00
#
_symmetry.space_group_name_H-M   'P 1'
#
loop_
_entity.id
_entity.type
_entity.pdbx_description
1 polymer ?
#
loop_
_entity_poly.entity_id
_entity_poly.type
_entity_poly.pdbx_seq_one_letter_code
_entity_poly.pdbx_strand_id
1 'polypeptide(L)'
;PIWGIMIDHTHTKWGRSRPFLLWFNAPFTIFTILCFTTPNLPMTWKIVWAYVTYIGIDVLYSAVNIPLTSILPSMTADPDERVVLSTIRSLFSNFGGTLISVIALPLVGLFGGANNPRRGFFWLAVLAALVFFVIYLFVFANLRERVQTRQSQKPLPIKTSLKALKRNWPWLIVIGLNFVYWLG
;
A
#
# COMPACT_ATOMS: atom_id res chain seq x y z
N PRO A 1 2.61 12.20 0.46
CA PRO A 1 2.28 13.49 1.14
C PRO A 1 0.76 13.72 1.26
N ILE A 2 0.00 13.58 0.17
CA ILE A 2 -1.47 13.79 0.16
C ILE A 2 -2.18 12.83 1.12
N TRP A 3 -1.89 11.53 1.01
CA TRP A 3 -2.45 10.50 1.89
C TRP A 3 -2.08 10.70 3.36
N GLY A 4 -0.85 11.12 3.66
CA GLY A 4 -0.42 11.44 5.02
C GLY A 4 -1.23 12.58 5.63
N ILE A 5 -1.51 13.63 4.86
CA ILE A 5 -2.36 14.75 5.29
C ILE A 5 -3.81 14.29 5.48
N MET A 6 -4.34 13.45 4.58
CA MET A 6 -5.70 12.92 4.73
C MET A 6 -5.86 12.05 5.98
N ILE A 7 -4.91 11.13 6.22
CA ILE A 7 -4.87 10.34 7.46
C ILE A 7 -4.77 11.31 8.64
N ASP A 8 -3.94 12.36 8.52
CA ASP A 8 -3.76 13.30 9.60
C ASP A 8 -5.05 14.05 9.99
N HIS A 9 -5.92 14.33 9.03
CA HIS A 9 -7.19 15.02 9.25
C HIS A 9 -8.38 14.09 9.52
N THR A 10 -8.19 12.76 9.49
CA THR A 10 -9.30 11.79 9.63
C THR A 10 -9.52 11.39 11.09
N HIS A 11 -10.68 11.76 11.65
CA HIS A 11 -11.12 11.32 12.98
C HIS A 11 -12.34 10.42 12.84
N THR A 12 -12.17 9.11 13.03
CA THR A 12 -13.28 8.16 13.02
C THR A 12 -13.32 7.31 14.28
N LYS A 13 -14.47 6.66 14.53
CA LYS A 13 -14.68 5.72 15.64
C LYS A 13 -13.74 4.51 15.60
N TRP A 14 -13.17 4.19 14.44
CA TRP A 14 -12.23 3.08 14.27
C TRP A 14 -10.77 3.52 14.36
N GLY A 15 -10.48 4.79 14.65
CA GLY A 15 -9.13 5.33 14.65
C GLY A 15 -8.82 6.13 13.39
N ARG A 16 -7.54 6.45 13.20
CA ARG A 16 -7.06 7.37 12.16
C ARG A 16 -6.64 6.63 10.89
N SER A 17 -5.96 5.50 11.03
CA SER A 17 -5.36 4.74 9.93
C SER A 17 -6.24 3.56 9.47
N ARG A 18 -6.98 2.93 10.38
CA ARG A 18 -7.82 1.76 10.05
C ARG A 18 -8.88 2.00 8.96
N PRO A 19 -9.64 3.11 8.92
CA PRO A 19 -10.70 3.30 7.92
C PRO A 19 -10.19 3.32 6.49
N PHE A 20 -8.96 3.82 6.28
CA PHE A 20 -8.33 3.85 4.96
C PHE A 20 -8.13 2.44 4.40
N LEU A 21 -7.79 1.47 5.25
CA LEU A 21 -7.67 0.07 4.82
C LEU A 21 -9.02 -0.48 4.32
N LEU A 22 -10.16 -0.03 4.84
CA LEU A 22 -11.46 -0.49 4.38
C LEU A 22 -11.93 0.28 3.14
N TRP A 23 -11.80 1.61 3.15
CA TRP A 23 -12.24 2.48 2.07
C TRP A 23 -11.43 2.29 0.78
N PHE A 24 -10.12 2.09 0.88
CA PHE A 24 -9.24 2.00 -0.29
C PHE A 24 -8.97 0.56 -0.75
N ASN A 25 -9.27 -0.45 0.07
CA ASN A 25 -9.12 -1.86 -0.33
C ASN A 25 -10.05 -2.23 -1.49
N ALA A 26 -11.34 -1.89 -1.41
CA ALA A 26 -12.29 -2.18 -2.49
C ALA A 26 -11.89 -1.54 -3.84
N PRO A 27 -11.61 -0.22 -3.93
CA PRO A 27 -11.16 0.38 -5.19
C PRO A 27 -9.82 -0.20 -5.63
N PHE A 28 -8.88 -0.50 -4.73
CA PHE A 28 -7.60 -1.13 -5.10
C PHE A 28 -7.79 -2.50 -5.78
N THR A 29 -8.64 -3.35 -5.22
CA THR A 29 -8.99 -4.65 -5.82
C THR A 29 -9.64 -4.48 -7.19
N ILE A 30 -10.57 -3.53 -7.35
CA ILE A 30 -11.24 -3.26 -8.62
C ILE A 30 -10.25 -2.78 -9.68
N PHE A 31 -9.37 -1.82 -9.34
CA PHE A 31 -8.35 -1.31 -10.26
C PHE A 31 -7.32 -2.38 -10.65
N THR A 32 -6.98 -3.29 -9.73
CA THR A 32 -6.10 -4.43 -10.02
C THR A 32 -6.73 -5.32 -11.09
N ILE A 33 -8.01 -5.67 -10.95
CA ILE A 33 -8.73 -6.48 -11.95
C ILE A 33 -8.85 -5.73 -13.29
N LEU A 34 -9.15 -4.42 -13.26
CA LEU A 34 -9.25 -3.59 -14.46
C LEU A 34 -7.92 -3.49 -15.23
N CYS A 35 -6.79 -3.44 -14.54
CA CYS A 35 -5.47 -3.39 -15.17
C CYS A 35 -5.13 -4.68 -15.91
N PHE A 36 -5.60 -5.83 -15.42
CA PHE A 36 -5.45 -7.11 -16.11
C PHE A 36 -6.56 -7.36 -17.15
N THR A 37 -7.58 -6.52 -17.20
CA THR A 37 -8.62 -6.54 -18.24
C THR A 37 -8.14 -5.69 -19.42
N THR A 38 -7.91 -6.32 -20.57
CA THR A 38 -7.59 -5.58 -21.81
C THR A 38 -8.88 -5.28 -22.58
N PRO A 39 -9.43 -4.05 -22.53
CA PRO A 39 -10.59 -3.71 -23.33
C PRO A 39 -10.24 -3.79 -24.83
N ASN A 40 -11.19 -4.23 -25.65
CA ASN A 40 -11.00 -4.32 -27.10
C ASN A 40 -11.11 -2.95 -27.78
N LEU A 41 -10.14 -2.08 -27.49
CA LEU A 41 -10.06 -0.71 -28.00
C LEU A 41 -8.95 -0.56 -29.07
N PRO A 42 -8.97 0.52 -29.87
CA PRO A 42 -7.86 0.89 -30.74
C PRO A 42 -6.55 1.07 -29.94
N MET A 43 -5.39 0.89 -30.58
CA MET A 43 -4.07 0.88 -29.92
C MET A 43 -3.83 2.10 -29.03
N THR A 44 -4.14 3.31 -29.52
CA THR A 44 -4.00 4.57 -28.76
C THR A 44 -4.78 4.54 -27.44
N TRP A 45 -6.03 4.07 -27.48
CA TRP A 45 -6.90 4.00 -26.31
C TRP A 45 -6.51 2.88 -25.35
N LYS A 46 -5.92 1.78 -25.85
CA LYS A 46 -5.34 0.74 -24.99
C LYS A 46 -4.16 1.25 -24.18
N ILE A 47 -3.30 2.08 -24.77
CA ILE A 47 -2.17 2.70 -24.08
C ILE A 47 -2.68 3.65 -22.99
N VAL A 48 -3.63 4.53 -23.32
CA VAL A 48 -4.24 5.44 -22.34
C VAL A 48 -4.90 4.66 -21.20
N TRP A 49 -5.64 3.58 -21.51
CA TRP A 49 -6.22 2.71 -20.51
C TRP A 49 -5.17 2.11 -19.57
N ALA A 50 -4.09 1.54 -20.11
CA ALA A 50 -3.01 0.97 -19.33
C ALA A 50 -2.37 2.00 -18.39
N TYR A 51 -2.11 3.23 -18.86
CA TYR A 51 -1.60 4.30 -18.01
C TYR A 51 -2.57 4.66 -16.88
N VAL A 52 -3.86 4.83 -17.19
CA VAL A 52 -4.86 5.21 -16.18
C VAL A 52 -5.02 4.13 -15.12
N THR A 53 -5.11 2.86 -15.52
CA THR A 53 -5.26 1.75 -14.56
C THR A 53 -4.00 1.56 -13.74
N TYR A 54 -2.82 1.68 -14.35
CA TYR A 54 -1.54 1.49 -13.65
C TYR A 54 -1.27 2.61 -12.64
N ILE A 55 -1.45 3.87 -13.04
CA ILE A 55 -1.34 5.02 -12.13
C ILE A 55 -2.39 4.92 -11.02
N GLY A 56 -3.61 4.49 -11.34
CA GLY A 56 -4.66 4.26 -10.36
C GLY A 56 -4.26 3.24 -9.30
N ILE A 57 -3.70 2.10 -9.72
CA ILE A 57 -3.17 1.07 -8.80
C ILE A 57 -2.08 1.66 -7.90
N ASP A 58 -1.11 2.38 -8.45
CA ASP A 58 0.01 2.93 -7.66
C ASP A 58 -0.45 3.96 -6.62
N VAL A 59 -1.42 4.81 -7.00
CA VAL A 59 -2.02 5.81 -6.10
C VAL A 59 -2.79 5.12 -4.97
N LEU A 60 -3.56 4.09 -5.29
CA LEU A 60 -4.35 3.32 -4.33
C LEU A 60 -3.47 2.44 -3.44
N TYR A 61 -2.42 1.85 -3.99
CA TYR A 61 -1.41 1.10 -3.23
C TYR A 61 -0.79 2.00 -2.17
N SER A 62 -0.41 3.23 -2.53
CA SER A 62 0.11 4.21 -1.59
C SER A 62 -0.93 4.57 -0.51
N ALA A 63 -2.20 4.71 -0.90
CA ALA A 63 -3.31 5.01 0.01
C ALA A 63 -3.51 3.93 1.10
N VAL A 64 -3.20 2.67 0.79
CA VAL A 64 -3.31 1.53 1.71
C VAL A 64 -2.02 1.30 2.50
N ASN A 65 -0.86 1.45 1.86
CA ASN A 65 0.45 1.18 2.47
C ASN A 65 0.85 2.25 3.51
N ILE A 66 0.57 3.54 3.23
CA ILE A 66 0.91 4.62 4.16
C ILE A 66 0.23 4.43 5.54
N PRO A 67 -1.10 4.21 5.63
CA PRO A 67 -1.74 3.90 6.91
C PRO A 67 -1.17 2.65 7.60
N LEU A 68 -0.85 1.62 6.83
CA LEU A 68 -0.31 0.36 7.35
C LEU A 68 1.05 0.55 8.03
N THR A 69 1.88 1.44 7.49
CA THR A 69 3.21 1.76 8.05
C THR A 69 3.13 2.81 9.16
N SER A 70 2.20 3.77 9.07
CA SER A 70 2.04 4.82 10.08
C SER A 70 1.35 4.36 11.36
N ILE A 71 0.65 3.21 11.34
CA ILE A 71 -0.08 2.71 12.52
C ILE A 71 0.84 2.07 13.58
N LEU A 72 2.05 1.62 13.21
CA LEU A 72 3.04 1.01 14.12
C LEU A 72 3.25 1.78 15.45
N PRO A 73 3.57 3.10 15.43
CA PRO A 73 3.69 3.90 16.65
C PRO A 73 2.38 4.09 17.43
N SER A 74 1.24 3.86 16.81
CA SER A 74 -0.07 3.92 17.47
C SER A 74 -0.50 2.57 18.06
N MET A 75 0.23 1.49 17.79
CA MET A 75 -0.05 0.15 18.34
C MET A 75 0.65 -0.11 19.67
N THR A 76 1.91 0.32 19.81
CA THR A 76 2.70 0.19 21.05
C THR A 76 3.48 1.46 21.34
N ALA A 77 3.70 1.74 22.63
CA ALA A 77 4.53 2.86 23.09
C ALA A 77 5.99 2.45 23.27
N ASP A 78 6.30 1.15 23.28
CA ASP A 78 7.65 0.61 23.46
C ASP A 78 8.42 0.65 22.12
N PRO A 79 9.56 1.37 22.04
CA PRO A 79 10.41 1.39 20.87
C PRO A 79 10.93 0.00 20.45
N ASP A 80 11.25 -0.88 21.40
CA ASP A 80 11.83 -2.20 21.11
C ASP A 80 10.76 -3.12 20.49
N GLU A 81 9.55 -3.13 21.06
CA GLU A 81 8.41 -3.85 20.46
C GLU A 81 8.11 -3.33 19.05
N ARG A 82 8.22 -2.01 18.83
CA ARG A 82 7.99 -1.42 17.50
C ARG A 82 9.03 -1.88 16.48
N VAL A 83 10.29 -2.00 16.88
CA VAL A 83 11.36 -2.53 16.01
C VAL A 83 11.09 -3.99 15.68
N VAL A 84 10.74 -4.81 16.68
CA VAL A 84 10.39 -6.22 16.47
C VAL A 84 9.20 -6.38 15.52
N LEU A 85 8.13 -5.62 15.72
CA LEU A 85 6.95 -5.63 14.83
C LEU A 85 7.30 -5.22 13.39
N SER A 86 8.13 -4.19 13.22
CA SER A 86 8.59 -3.74 11.90
C SER A 86 9.44 -4.80 11.19
N THR A 87 10.32 -5.48 11.94
CA THR A 87 11.18 -6.56 11.42
C THR A 87 10.35 -7.77 11.01
N ILE A 88 9.45 -8.25 11.88
CA ILE A 88 8.55 -9.38 11.58
C ILE A 88 7.72 -9.05 10.32
N ARG A 89 7.11 -7.86 10.25
CA ARG A 89 6.37 -7.41 9.08
C ARG A 89 7.22 -7.47 7.81
N SER A 90 8.44 -6.95 7.86
CA SER A 90 9.35 -6.93 6.72
C SER A 90 9.76 -8.35 6.29
N LEU A 91 10.00 -9.25 7.25
CA LEU A 91 10.30 -10.66 6.96
C LEU A 91 9.15 -11.35 6.23
N PHE A 92 7.91 -11.22 6.74
CA PHE A 92 6.72 -11.78 6.10
C PHE A 92 6.45 -11.16 4.72
N SER A 93 6.69 -9.86 4.56
CA SER A 93 6.56 -9.17 3.27
C SER A 93 7.54 -9.71 2.24
N ASN A 94 8.81 -9.91 2.62
CA ASN A 94 9.82 -10.47 1.73
C ASN A 94 9.51 -11.94 1.41
N PHE A 95 9.15 -12.73 2.41
CA PHE A 95 8.79 -14.13 2.21
C PHE A 95 7.59 -14.29 1.27
N GLY A 96 6.54 -13.49 1.47
CA GLY A 96 5.38 -13.47 0.57
C GLY A 96 5.73 -13.07 -0.86
N GLY A 97 6.55 -12.03 -1.04
CA GLY A 97 7.02 -11.60 -2.36
C GLY A 97 7.80 -12.70 -3.09
N THR A 98 8.73 -13.35 -2.40
CA THR A 98 9.51 -14.47 -2.94
C THR A 98 8.61 -15.66 -3.27
N LEU A 99 7.68 -16.01 -2.39
CA LEU A 99 6.77 -17.12 -2.61
C LEU A 99 5.92 -16.88 -3.88
N ILE A 100 5.31 -15.69 -4.01
CA ILE A 100 4.54 -15.30 -5.20
C ILE A 100 5.41 -15.39 -6.45
N SER A 101 6.65 -14.91 -6.40
CA SER A 101 7.56 -14.91 -7.56
C SER A 101 7.84 -16.33 -8.08
N VAL A 102 7.90 -17.32 -7.19
CA VAL A 102 8.11 -18.73 -7.55
C VAL A 102 6.83 -19.39 -8.05
N ILE A 103 5.68 -19.16 -7.39
CA ILE A 103 4.43 -19.87 -7.70
C ILE A 103 3.62 -19.23 -8.83
N ALA A 104 3.85 -17.95 -9.15
CA ALA A 104 3.02 -17.21 -10.10
C ALA A 104 3.03 -17.84 -11.50
N LEU A 105 4.22 -18.13 -12.07
CA LEU A 105 4.31 -18.70 -13.41
C LEU A 105 3.67 -20.10 -13.53
N PRO A 106 3.91 -21.04 -12.60
CA PRO A 106 3.19 -22.32 -12.57
C PRO A 106 1.66 -22.16 -12.47
N LEU A 107 1.18 -21.26 -11.60
CA LEU A 107 -0.26 -21.01 -11.44
C LEU A 107 -0.88 -20.41 -12.70
N VAL A 108 -0.19 -19.51 -13.39
CA VAL A 108 -0.64 -18.99 -14.69
C VAL A 108 -0.77 -20.12 -15.71
N GLY A 109 0.17 -21.07 -15.74
CA GLY A 109 0.10 -22.25 -16.60
C GLY A 109 -1.12 -23.13 -16.29
N LEU A 110 -1.43 -23.32 -15.01
CA LEU A 110 -2.60 -24.09 -14.55
C LEU A 110 -3.92 -23.40 -14.92
N PHE A 111 -4.04 -22.08 -14.72
CA PHE A 111 -5.27 -21.33 -15.01
C PHE A 111 -5.45 -20.97 -16.48
N GLY A 112 -4.36 -20.83 -17.24
CA GLY A 112 -4.39 -20.47 -18.66
C GLY A 112 -4.47 -21.65 -19.62
N GLY A 113 -4.11 -22.86 -19.16
CA GLY A 113 -3.87 -24.01 -20.03
C GLY A 113 -2.70 -23.77 -21.00
N ALA A 114 -2.33 -24.78 -21.80
CA ALA A 114 -1.16 -24.71 -22.68
C ALA A 114 -1.21 -23.59 -23.74
N ASN A 115 -2.40 -23.05 -24.07
CA ASN A 115 -2.58 -22.17 -25.24
C ASN A 115 -3.09 -20.75 -24.93
N ASN A 116 -3.36 -20.36 -23.67
CA ASN A 116 -3.92 -19.04 -23.37
C ASN A 116 -3.30 -18.34 -22.15
N PRO A 117 -2.02 -17.91 -22.24
CA PRO A 117 -1.33 -17.22 -21.13
C PRO A 117 -2.05 -15.95 -20.68
N ARG A 118 -2.65 -15.17 -21.60
CA ARG A 118 -3.45 -13.97 -21.25
C ARG A 118 -4.58 -14.27 -20.28
N ARG A 119 -5.29 -15.38 -20.48
CA ARG A 119 -6.42 -15.78 -19.64
C ARG A 119 -5.92 -16.28 -18.28
N GLY A 120 -4.78 -16.98 -18.26
CA GLY A 120 -4.10 -17.40 -17.04
C GLY A 120 -3.68 -16.24 -16.15
N PHE A 121 -3.05 -15.20 -16.73
CA PHE A 121 -2.69 -13.99 -15.98
C PHE A 121 -3.91 -13.24 -15.44
N PHE A 122 -4.98 -13.15 -16.23
CA PHE A 122 -6.22 -12.51 -15.77
C PHE A 122 -6.83 -13.22 -14.56
N TRP A 123 -7.00 -14.55 -14.64
CA TRP A 123 -7.57 -15.32 -13.53
C TRP A 123 -6.67 -15.34 -12.29
N LEU A 124 -5.35 -15.41 -12.48
CA LEU A 124 -4.40 -15.29 -11.37
C LEU A 124 -4.51 -13.92 -10.71
N ALA A 125 -4.60 -12.83 -11.48
CA ALA A 125 -4.74 -11.49 -10.95
C ALA A 125 -6.07 -11.32 -10.19
N VAL A 126 -7.17 -11.87 -10.70
CA VAL A 126 -8.47 -11.87 -10.00
C VAL A 126 -8.40 -12.63 -8.68
N LEU A 127 -7.83 -13.84 -8.70
CA LEU A 127 -7.66 -14.64 -7.49
C LEU A 127 -6.77 -13.92 -6.47
N ALA A 128 -5.63 -13.38 -6.90
CA ALA A 128 -4.72 -12.64 -6.04
C ALA A 128 -5.42 -11.40 -5.45
N ALA A 129 -6.15 -10.62 -6.28
CA ALA A 129 -6.85 -9.43 -5.83
C ALA A 129 -7.95 -9.75 -4.78
N LEU A 130 -8.66 -10.87 -4.94
CA LEU A 130 -9.63 -11.36 -3.95
C LEU A 130 -8.97 -11.83 -2.66
N VAL A 131 -7.86 -12.57 -2.75
CA VAL A 131 -7.09 -13.01 -1.58
C VAL A 131 -6.57 -11.79 -0.81
N PHE A 132 -5.98 -10.80 -1.51
CA PHE A 132 -5.56 -9.54 -0.91
C PHE A 132 -6.73 -8.81 -0.24
N PHE A 133 -7.89 -8.74 -0.90
CA PHE A 133 -9.08 -8.11 -0.35
C PHE A 133 -9.49 -8.71 0.99
N VAL A 134 -9.54 -10.05 1.08
CA VAL A 134 -9.89 -10.77 2.31
C VAL A 134 -8.83 -10.58 3.40
N ILE A 135 -7.55 -10.65 3.05
CA ILE A 135 -6.44 -10.42 3.99
C ILE A 135 -6.54 -9.01 4.57
N TYR A 136 -6.80 -7.99 3.75
CA TYR A 136 -6.94 -6.61 4.23
C TYR A 136 -8.16 -6.42 5.14
N LEU A 137 -9.26 -7.13 4.90
CA LEU A 137 -10.40 -7.15 5.83
C LEU A 137 -10.04 -7.81 7.17
N PHE A 138 -9.29 -8.91 7.15
CA PHE A 138 -8.80 -9.55 8.36
C PHE A 138 -7.84 -8.64 9.14
N VAL A 139 -6.93 -7.97 8.43
CA VAL A 139 -6.00 -6.98 9.00
C VAL A 139 -6.77 -5.82 9.63
N PHE A 140 -7.79 -5.30 8.94
CA PHE A 140 -8.68 -4.28 9.48
C PHE A 140 -9.35 -4.73 10.78
N ALA A 141 -9.89 -5.95 10.84
CA ALA A 141 -10.55 -6.49 12.03
C ALA A 141 -9.59 -6.62 13.24
N ASN A 142 -8.33 -7.02 13.00
CA ASN A 142 -7.35 -7.28 14.06
C ASN A 142 -6.55 -6.05 14.51
N LEU A 143 -6.29 -5.07 13.64
CA LEU A 143 -5.39 -3.93 13.90
C LEU A 143 -5.93 -2.91 14.90
N ARG A 144 -5.78 -3.06 16.22
CA ARG A 144 -6.28 -2.03 17.17
C ARG A 144 -5.25 -0.91 17.40
N GLU A 145 -5.67 0.34 17.16
CA GLU A 145 -4.94 1.52 17.63
C GLU A 145 -5.12 1.64 19.15
N ARG A 146 -4.06 1.38 19.93
CA ARG A 146 -4.08 1.39 21.40
C ARG A 146 -3.53 2.69 22.00
N VAL A 147 -2.54 3.29 21.34
CA VAL A 147 -1.86 4.51 21.80
C VAL A 147 -2.46 5.71 21.07
N GLN A 148 -3.40 6.37 21.73
CA GLN A 148 -3.91 7.68 21.30
C GLN A 148 -2.93 8.76 21.78
N THR A 149 -1.98 9.18 20.93
CA THR A 149 -1.07 10.28 21.30
C THR A 149 -1.87 11.57 21.48
N ARG A 150 -1.70 12.27 22.62
CA ARG A 150 -2.37 13.55 22.95
C ARG A 150 -2.20 14.65 21.87
N GLN A 151 -1.21 14.53 20.98
CA GLN A 151 -1.02 15.39 19.80
C GLN A 151 -1.99 15.13 18.64
N SER A 152 -2.78 14.04 18.70
CA SER A 152 -3.75 13.63 17.67
C SER A 152 -4.94 14.60 17.51
N GLN A 153 -5.11 15.59 18.40
CA GLN A 153 -6.28 16.49 18.36
C GLN A 153 -6.11 17.80 17.60
N LYS A 154 -4.89 18.17 17.15
CA LYS A 154 -4.69 19.39 16.36
C LYS A 154 -3.87 19.10 15.11
N PRO A 155 -4.47 19.10 13.91
CA PRO A 155 -3.70 18.99 12.69
C PRO A 155 -2.71 20.17 12.62
N LEU A 156 -1.41 19.86 12.55
CA LEU A 156 -0.39 20.89 12.40
C LEU A 156 -0.55 21.55 11.02
N PRO A 157 -0.54 22.90 10.93
CA PRO A 157 -0.64 23.57 9.65
C PRO A 157 0.50 23.16 8.72
N ILE A 158 0.18 22.83 7.46
CA ILE A 158 1.13 22.39 6.42
C ILE A 158 2.31 23.37 6.28
N LYS A 159 2.04 24.68 6.42
CA LYS A 159 3.07 25.74 6.38
C LYS A 159 4.11 25.61 7.51
N THR A 160 3.68 25.19 8.69
CA THR A 160 4.57 25.00 9.86
C THR A 160 5.42 23.74 9.67
N SER A 161 4.84 22.66 9.16
CA SER A 161 5.55 21.42 8.83
C SER A 161 6.62 21.63 7.74
N LEU A 162 6.29 22.38 6.67
CA LEU A 162 7.26 22.73 5.61
C LEU A 162 8.38 23.65 6.11
N LYS A 163 8.05 24.61 6.98
CA LYS A 163 9.06 25.51 7.58
C LYS A 163 10.01 24.77 8.52
N ALA A 164 9.51 23.78 9.26
CA ALA A 164 10.32 22.92 10.13
C ALA A 164 11.26 22.01 9.33
N LEU A 165 10.81 21.47 8.19
CA LEU A 165 11.61 20.63 7.30
C LEU A 165 12.88 21.33 6.80
N LYS A 166 12.76 22.61 6.40
CA LYS A 166 13.88 23.40 5.86
C LYS A 166 15.03 23.62 6.84
N ARG A 167 14.81 23.48 8.15
CA ARG A 167 15.83 23.73 9.19
C ARG A 167 16.45 22.44 9.73
N ASN A 168 15.96 21.27 9.32
CA ASN A 168 16.40 19.99 9.85
C ASN A 168 17.52 19.37 8.98
N TRP A 169 18.77 19.79 9.19
CA TRP A 169 19.94 19.31 8.45
C TRP A 169 20.13 17.77 8.49
N PRO A 170 19.94 17.08 9.64
CA PRO A 170 19.95 15.62 9.69
C PRO A 170 18.94 14.95 8.74
N TRP A 171 17.75 15.54 8.56
CA TRP A 171 16.71 14.99 7.68
C TRP A 171 17.12 15.06 6.19
N LEU A 172 17.80 16.13 5.79
CA LEU A 172 18.33 16.26 4.42
C LEU A 172 19.42 15.24 4.12
N ILE A 173 20.29 14.95 5.10
CA ILE A 173 21.34 13.92 4.96
C ILE A 173 20.70 12.54 4.73
N VAL A 174 19.68 12.18 5.53
CA VAL A 174 18.99 10.89 5.40
C VAL A 174 18.32 10.76 4.03
N ILE A 175 17.71 11.83 3.51
CA ILE A 175 17.13 11.81 2.17
C ILE A 175 18.19 11.66 1.09
N GLY A 176 19.28 12.41 1.17
CA GLY A 176 20.39 12.29 0.23
C GLY A 176 20.94 10.87 0.19
N LEU A 177 21.17 10.26 1.36
CA LEU A 177 21.61 8.87 1.48
C LEU A 177 20.60 7.89 0.87
N ASN A 178 19.30 8.08 1.12
CA ASN A 178 18.27 7.21 0.56
C ASN A 178 18.18 7.32 -0.96
N PHE A 179 18.35 8.53 -1.50
CA PHE A 179 18.36 8.78 -2.94
C PHE A 179 19.55 8.11 -3.62
N VAL A 180 20.74 8.17 -3.01
CA VAL A 180 21.94 7.46 -3.50
C VAL A 180 21.75 5.95 -3.43
N TYR A 181 21.18 5.43 -2.34
CA TYR A 181 20.92 4.00 -2.17
C TYR A 181 19.98 3.42 -3.24
N TRP A 182 19.01 4.19 -3.74
CA TRP A 182 18.10 3.75 -4.80
C TRP A 182 18.64 3.95 -6.23
N LEU A 183 19.71 4.74 -6.39
CA LEU A 183 20.36 4.99 -7.68
C LEU A 183 21.56 4.07 -7.94
N GLY A 184 22.18 3.55 -6.87
CA GLY A 184 23.26 2.55 -6.94
C GLY A 184 22.74 1.13 -6.89
#